data_AF-A0A351JNN8-F1
#
_entry.id   AF-A0A351JNN8-F1
#
_cell.length_a   1.000
_cell.length_b   1.000
_cell.length_c   1.000
_cell.angle_alpha   90.00
_cell.angle_beta   90.00
_cell.angle_gamma   90.00
#
_symmetry.space_group_name_H-M   'P 1'
#
loop_
_entity.id
_entity.type
_entity.pdbx_description
1 polymer ?
#
loop_
_entity_poly.entity_id
_entity_poly.type
_entity_poly.pdbx_seq_one_letter_code
_entity_poly.pdbx_strand_id
1 'polypeptide(L)'
;MVDLRVTFDRATYSPGDTVTITVTDEQYAGLPEIGNPPVKALVLTDSAGVELASWTVIPAVPGQPHMFRVAYVLPATVRIGTITAVYTDPL
;
A
#
# COMPACT_ATOMS: atom_id res chain seq x y z
N MET A 1 -1.78 -4.84 21.75
CA MET A 1 -0.65 -4.79 20.81
C MET A 1 -1.27 -4.36 19.51
N VAL A 2 -0.87 -3.24 18.93
CA VAL A 2 -1.42 -2.84 17.61
C VAL A 2 -0.70 -3.70 16.58
N ASP A 3 -1.41 -4.57 15.88
CA ASP A 3 -0.86 -5.34 14.77
C ASP A 3 -0.77 -4.40 13.55
N LEU A 4 0.41 -3.83 13.32
CA LEU A 4 0.70 -3.00 12.15
C LEU A 4 1.59 -3.76 11.18
N ARG A 5 1.10 -3.99 9.96
CA ARG A 5 1.85 -4.71 8.92
C ARG A 5 1.52 -4.22 7.52
N VAL A 6 2.55 -4.09 6.69
CA VAL A 6 2.39 -3.89 5.23
C VAL A 6 2.83 -5.17 4.52
N THR A 7 2.00 -5.68 3.63
CA THR A 7 2.26 -6.90 2.86
C THR A 7 2.00 -6.71 1.38
N PHE A 8 2.78 -7.41 0.57
CA PHE A 8 2.59 -7.54 -0.87
C PHE A 8 1.94 -8.89 -1.16
N ASP A 9 1.15 -8.96 -2.23
CA ASP A 9 0.52 -10.23 -2.64
C ASP A 9 1.52 -11.26 -3.17
N ARG A 10 2.70 -10.82 -3.64
CA ARG A 10 3.76 -11.67 -4.18
C ARG A 10 5.13 -11.15 -3.77
N ALA A 11 6.14 -12.02 -3.86
CA ALA A 11 7.53 -11.67 -3.59
C ALA A 11 8.28 -11.15 -4.83
N THR A 12 7.74 -11.34 -6.03
CA THR A 12 8.39 -10.95 -7.30
C THR A 12 7.34 -10.54 -8.32
N TYR A 13 7.66 -9.51 -9.10
CA TYR A 13 6.79 -8.94 -10.13
C TYR A 13 7.58 -8.69 -11.41
N SER A 14 6.90 -8.81 -12.54
CA SER A 14 7.37 -8.36 -13.84
C SER A 14 6.85 -6.95 -14.14
N PRO A 15 7.53 -6.15 -14.99
CA PRO A 15 6.94 -4.92 -15.52
C PRO A 15 5.58 -5.20 -16.16
N GLY A 16 4.58 -4.36 -15.87
CA GLY A 16 3.18 -4.58 -16.27
C GLY A 16 2.34 -5.40 -15.29
N ASP A 17 2.93 -6.05 -14.29
CA ASP A 17 2.16 -6.77 -13.27
C ASP A 17 1.38 -5.80 -12.37
N THR A 18 0.24 -6.30 -11.86
CA THR A 18 -0.51 -5.62 -10.80
C THR A 18 0.06 -6.03 -9.45
N VAL A 19 0.54 -5.03 -8.71
CA VAL A 19 0.96 -5.14 -7.32
C VAL A 19 -0.23 -4.84 -6.43
N THR A 20 -0.51 -5.72 -5.48
CA THR A 20 -1.52 -5.50 -4.45
C THR A 20 -0.84 -5.33 -3.10
N ILE A 21 -1.09 -4.21 -2.43
CA ILE A 21 -0.52 -3.88 -1.13
C ILE A 21 -1.64 -3.92 -0.10
N THR A 22 -1.46 -4.72 0.95
CA THR A 22 -2.39 -4.81 2.07
C THR A 22 -1.73 -4.22 3.32
N VAL A 23 -2.38 -3.23 3.91
CA VAL A 23 -2.05 -2.66 5.22
C VAL A 23 -2.99 -3.29 6.25
N THR A 24 -2.42 -3.91 7.26
CA THR A 24 -3.13 -4.38 8.45
C THR A 24 -2.87 -3.37 9.55
N ASP A 25 -3.93 -2.77 10.08
CA ASP A 25 -3.85 -1.80 11.18
C ASP A 25 -5.10 -1.90 12.06
N GLU A 26 -4.93 -2.45 13.26
CA GLU A 26 -6.04 -2.63 14.21
C GLU A 26 -6.63 -1.31 14.73
N GLN A 27 -5.87 -0.22 14.69
CA GLN A 27 -6.37 1.10 15.14
C GLN A 27 -7.57 1.56 14.30
N TYR A 28 -7.61 1.15 13.04
CA TYR A 28 -8.65 1.53 12.09
C TYR A 28 -9.73 0.45 11.94
N ALA A 29 -9.75 -0.57 12.80
CA ALA A 29 -10.64 -1.70 12.65
C ALA A 29 -12.13 -1.30 12.57
N GLY A 30 -12.80 -1.71 11.49
CA GLY A 30 -14.22 -1.42 11.25
C GLY A 30 -14.48 -0.08 10.55
N LEU A 31 -13.45 0.73 10.30
CA LEU A 31 -13.57 1.92 9.46
C LEU A 31 -13.61 1.54 7.97
N PRO A 32 -14.29 2.34 7.13
CA PRO A 32 -14.38 2.05 5.69
C PRO A 32 -13.06 2.31 4.94
N GLU A 33 -12.16 3.10 5.51
CA GLU A 33 -10.87 3.48 4.92
C GLU A 33 -9.91 4.07 5.95
N ILE A 34 -8.60 4.03 5.65
CA ILE A 34 -7.56 4.81 6.32
C ILE A 34 -7.24 6.03 5.45
N GLY A 35 -7.39 7.25 5.96
CA GLY A 35 -6.98 8.44 5.22
C GLY A 35 -7.25 9.76 5.93
N ASN A 36 -6.37 10.73 5.70
CA ASN A 36 -6.52 12.12 6.14
C ASN A 36 -5.86 13.06 5.12
N PRO A 37 -6.54 13.41 4.00
CA PRO A 37 -5.96 14.28 3.00
C PRO A 37 -5.51 15.62 3.61
N PRO A 38 -4.31 16.12 3.28
CA PRO A 38 -3.45 15.73 2.15
C PRO A 38 -2.36 14.70 2.48
N VAL A 39 -2.39 14.03 3.65
CA VAL A 39 -1.34 13.09 4.07
C VAL A 39 -1.31 11.85 3.16
N LYS A 40 -0.14 11.51 2.61
CA LYS A 40 0.09 10.29 1.82
C LYS A 40 0.25 9.10 2.77
N ALA A 41 -0.86 8.46 3.14
CA ALA A 41 -0.87 7.31 4.04
C ALA A 41 -0.02 6.13 3.52
N LEU A 42 0.11 5.96 2.21
CA LEU A 42 0.96 4.92 1.61
C LEU A 42 1.72 5.47 0.41
N VAL A 43 3.00 5.15 0.32
CA VAL A 43 3.86 5.50 -0.81
C VAL A 43 4.58 4.26 -1.32
N LEU A 44 4.47 3.99 -2.62
CA LEU A 44 5.19 2.94 -3.33
C LEU A 44 6.33 3.56 -4.14
N THR A 45 7.54 3.07 -3.94
CA THR A 45 8.75 3.51 -4.67
C THR A 45 9.42 2.37 -5.42
N ASP A 46 10.15 2.73 -6.48
CA ASP A 46 11.02 1.82 -7.22
C ASP A 46 12.36 1.59 -6.51
N SER A 47 13.24 0.80 -7.14
CA SER A 47 14.57 0.47 -6.61
C SER A 47 15.52 1.66 -6.49
N ALA A 48 15.21 2.80 -7.13
CA ALA A 48 15.95 4.04 -7.01
C ALA A 48 15.29 5.04 -6.05
N GLY A 49 14.21 4.66 -5.37
CA GLY A 49 13.45 5.52 -4.47
C GLY A 49 12.53 6.50 -5.19
N VAL A 50 12.30 6.33 -6.49
CA VAL A 50 11.35 7.17 -7.25
C VAL A 50 9.93 6.74 -6.90
N GLU A 51 9.07 7.71 -6.58
CA GLU A 51 7.66 7.46 -6.32
C GLU A 51 6.95 6.92 -7.57
N LEU A 52 6.42 5.71 -7.47
CA LEU A 52 5.58 5.08 -8.49
C LEU A 52 4.11 5.44 -8.29
N ALA A 53 3.67 5.43 -7.03
CA ALA A 53 2.32 5.78 -6.62
C ALA A 53 2.29 6.23 -5.16
N SER A 54 1.29 7.03 -4.82
CA SER A 54 0.93 7.34 -3.45
C SER A 54 -0.58 7.40 -3.27
N TRP A 55 -1.02 7.10 -2.06
CA TRP A 55 -2.43 7.08 -1.68
C TRP A 55 -2.62 7.91 -0.42
N THR A 56 -3.55 8.86 -0.48
CA THR A 56 -4.02 9.60 0.69
C THR A 56 -5.14 8.88 1.42
N VAL A 57 -5.75 7.90 0.76
CA VAL A 57 -6.85 7.07 1.27
C VAL A 57 -6.61 5.62 0.84
N ILE A 58 -6.74 4.68 1.79
CA ILE A 58 -6.60 3.23 1.60
C ILE A 58 -7.93 2.59 2.02
N PRO A 59 -8.72 2.05 1.08
CA PRO A 59 -10.04 1.50 1.39
C PRO A 59 -9.93 0.17 2.16
N ALA A 60 -10.92 -0.08 3.03
CA ALA A 60 -11.05 -1.32 3.77
C ALA A 60 -11.39 -2.50 2.86
N VAL A 61 -10.92 -3.68 3.24
CA VAL A 61 -11.24 -4.93 2.55
C VAL A 61 -12.58 -5.45 3.11
N PRO A 62 -13.60 -5.66 2.26
CA PRO A 62 -14.89 -6.16 2.71
C PRO A 62 -14.77 -7.47 3.50
N GLY A 63 -15.40 -7.52 4.68
CA GLY A 63 -15.38 -8.69 5.57
C GLY A 63 -14.08 -8.87 6.37
N GLN A 64 -13.11 -7.97 6.26
CA GLN A 64 -11.85 -8.00 7.00
C GLN A 64 -11.62 -6.66 7.71
N PRO A 65 -12.13 -6.49 8.94
CA PRO A 65 -12.29 -5.17 9.55
C PRO A 65 -10.98 -4.40 9.77
N HIS A 66 -9.83 -5.08 9.85
CA HIS A 66 -8.50 -4.48 10.09
C HIS A 66 -7.60 -4.45 8.83
N MET A 67 -8.12 -4.87 7.67
CA MET A 67 -7.34 -4.99 6.44
C MET A 67 -7.75 -3.89 5.47
N PHE A 68 -6.77 -3.19 4.91
CA PHE A 68 -6.94 -2.12 3.95
C PHE A 68 -6.06 -2.40 2.75
N ARG A 69 -6.53 -2.10 1.53
CA ARG A 69 -5.86 -2.59 0.33
C ARG A 69 -5.93 -1.64 -0.85
N VAL A 70 -4.82 -1.53 -1.55
CA VAL A 70 -4.71 -0.84 -2.85
C VAL A 70 -4.08 -1.75 -3.89
N ALA A 71 -4.31 -1.42 -5.15
CA ALA A 71 -3.69 -2.08 -6.28
C ALA A 71 -3.04 -1.05 -7.20
N TYR A 72 -1.90 -1.41 -7.80
CA TYR A 72 -1.16 -0.58 -8.74
C TYR A 72 -0.57 -1.42 -9.86
N VAL A 73 -0.68 -0.97 -11.10
CA VAL A 73 -0.05 -1.62 -12.25
C VAL A 73 1.35 -1.05 -12.42
N LEU A 74 2.38 -1.88 -12.30
CA LEU A 74 3.76 -1.45 -12.53
C LEU A 74 3.93 -1.02 -13.98
N PRO A 75 4.52 0.16 -14.25
CA PRO A 75 4.83 0.57 -15.60
C PRO A 75 5.72 -0.45 -16.32
N ALA A 76 5.56 -0.63 -17.63
CA ALA A 76 6.45 -1.48 -18.42
C ALA A 76 7.92 -0.98 -18.39
N THR A 77 8.11 0.30 -18.06
CA THR A 77 9.41 0.97 -17.93
C THR A 77 9.92 0.99 -16.48
N VAL A 78 9.28 0.28 -15.54
CA VAL A 78 9.73 0.24 -14.14
C VAL A 78 11.15 -0.31 -14.07
N ARG A 79 11.98 0.30 -13.22
CA ARG A 79 13.35 -0.17 -12.99
C ARG A 79 13.32 -1.52 -12.31
N ILE A 80 14.12 -2.45 -12.83
CA ILE A 80 14.29 -3.77 -12.21
C ILE A 80 15.00 -3.60 -10.86
N GLY A 81 14.47 -4.28 -9.84
CA GLY A 81 15.00 -4.25 -8.48
C GLY A 81 13.88 -4.34 -7.45
N THR A 82 14.18 -3.99 -6.20
CA THR A 82 13.23 -4.03 -5.09
C THR A 82 12.32 -2.80 -5.11
N ILE A 83 11.01 -3.03 -5.19
CA ILE A 83 10.01 -2.00 -4.89
C ILE A 83 9.77 -1.94 -3.38
N THR A 84 9.47 -0.76 -2.85
CA THR A 84 9.25 -0.55 -1.41
C THR A 84 7.93 0.17 -1.17
N ALA A 85 7.12 -0.32 -0.23
CA ALA A 85 5.92 0.37 0.23
C ALA A 85 6.14 0.88 1.65
N VAL A 86 5.93 2.18 1.86
CA VAL A 86 6.04 2.84 3.16
C VAL A 86 4.65 3.33 3.57
N TYR A 87 4.15 2.78 4.68
CA TYR A 87 2.92 3.25 5.32
C TYR A 87 3.27 4.32 6.37
N THR A 88 2.49 5.40 6.39
CA THR A 88 2.56 6.47 7.38
C THR A 88 1.16 6.68 7.94
N ASP A 89 1.01 6.56 9.25
CA ASP A 89 -0.27 6.79 9.93
C ASP A 89 -0.75 8.24 9.65
N PRO A 90 -1.95 8.43 9.08
CA PRO A 90 -2.46 9.76 8.76
C PRO A 90 -3.15 10.50 9.93
N LEU A 91 -3.30 9.88 11.10
CA LEU A 91 -3.88 10.50 12.31
C LEU A 91 -2.87 11.26 13.18
#